data_AF-A0A4R2B795-F1
#
_entry.id   AF-A0A4R2B795-F1
#
_cell.length_a   1.000
_cell.length_b   1.000
_cell.length_c   1.000
_cell.angle_alpha   90.00
_cell.angle_beta   90.00
_cell.angle_gamma   90.00
#
_symmetry.space_group_name_H-M   'P 1'
#
loop_
_entity.id
_entity.type
_entity.pdbx_description
1 polymer ?
#
loop_
_entity_poly.entity_id
_entity_poly.type
_entity_poly.pdbx_seq_one_letter_code
_entity_poly.pdbx_strand_id
1 'polypeptide(L)'
;MKKIYFSFIATILIFACIAPAYARAATEEEQYNHLEESIPAITDIQEEEVTTVDIESAEEETNEFVGEDIEDSLEIQSEVVDDTAVIETEIESEDVHIDSTLELDLESSAMTVETELEIEDGQKVSKSFDVSVTEVNGEDFTAKLTDTETGEIYEVNTEEVSASWYPLVVIAIHVARYGITYAIKKYGKSAVTKATSKYGKKATANTLKKVQFASKSTFDRHWRDHKNEFPGYTQSKYLTRAQAIAGTTGKHILTKKRANGDILKYNKDTNELLILDKNDVIRTLFKPKHPNKSKGYEYFKRQ
;
A
#
# COMPACT_ATOMS: atom_id res chain seq x y z
N MET A 1 80.29 4.01 10.50
CA MET A 1 80.87 2.68 10.18
C MET A 1 79.71 1.81 9.67
N LYS A 2 79.30 1.90 8.39
CA LYS A 2 79.67 1.02 7.26
C LYS A 2 80.20 -0.38 7.63
N LYS A 3 79.46 -1.42 7.19
CA LYS A 3 79.86 -2.64 6.44
C LYS A 3 78.96 -3.84 6.86
N ILE A 4 78.55 -4.84 6.07
CA ILE A 4 78.59 -5.21 4.64
C ILE A 4 77.56 -6.37 4.46
N TYR A 5 77.04 -6.49 3.25
CA TYR A 5 76.09 -7.46 2.66
C TYR A 5 76.58 -8.92 2.55
N PHE A 6 75.65 -9.88 2.39
CA PHE A 6 75.68 -11.02 1.43
C PHE A 6 74.29 -11.73 1.49
N SER A 7 73.36 -11.55 0.55
CA SER A 7 73.19 -12.23 -0.76
C SER A 7 73.02 -13.75 -0.69
N PHE A 8 71.80 -14.24 -0.93
CA PHE A 8 71.60 -15.36 -1.85
C PHE A 8 70.29 -15.24 -2.64
N ILE A 9 70.42 -15.61 -3.91
CA ILE A 9 69.53 -15.45 -5.05
C ILE A 9 68.69 -16.71 -5.20
N ALA A 10 67.41 -16.57 -5.56
CA ALA A 10 66.69 -17.57 -6.34
C ALA A 10 65.72 -16.87 -7.31
N THR A 11 66.24 -16.63 -8.51
CA THR A 11 65.52 -16.25 -9.73
C THR A 11 64.79 -17.48 -10.30
N ILE A 12 63.77 -17.25 -11.15
CA ILE A 12 63.19 -18.08 -12.25
C ILE A 12 61.66 -18.14 -12.09
N LEU A 13 60.80 -17.86 -13.08
CA LEU A 13 60.90 -17.30 -14.43
C LEU A 13 59.47 -16.88 -14.83
N ILE A 14 59.35 -15.78 -15.55
CA ILE A 14 58.11 -15.26 -16.14
C ILE A 14 57.75 -16.11 -17.37
N PHE A 15 56.49 -16.49 -17.54
CA PHE A 15 55.91 -16.67 -18.88
C PHE A 15 54.66 -15.80 -19.01
N ALA A 16 54.82 -14.74 -19.79
CA ALA A 16 53.72 -13.95 -20.33
C ALA A 16 53.16 -14.70 -21.56
N CYS A 17 51.86 -14.94 -21.57
CA CYS A 17 51.12 -15.19 -22.81
C CYS A 17 50.14 -14.05 -23.02
N ILE A 18 50.42 -13.22 -24.03
CA ILE A 18 49.52 -12.19 -24.54
C ILE A 18 48.79 -12.75 -25.77
N ALA A 19 47.45 -12.60 -25.75
CA ALA A 19 46.49 -12.52 -26.87
C ALA A 19 46.18 -13.82 -27.68
N PRO A 20 44.95 -14.00 -28.24
CA PRO A 20 44.06 -12.94 -28.74
C PRO A 20 42.61 -12.94 -28.24
N ALA A 21 41.99 -11.77 -28.37
CA ALA A 21 40.55 -11.61 -28.35
C ALA A 21 39.93 -12.30 -29.58
N TYR A 22 38.98 -13.21 -29.33
CA TYR A 22 37.97 -13.59 -30.29
C TYR A 22 36.60 -13.52 -29.61
N ALA A 23 35.73 -12.70 -30.18
CA ALA A 23 34.31 -12.76 -29.90
C ALA A 23 33.74 -14.09 -30.41
N ARG A 24 32.99 -14.81 -29.57
CA ARG A 24 31.91 -15.71 -29.99
C ARG A 24 30.76 -15.62 -28.99
N ALA A 25 29.56 -15.59 -29.55
CA ALA A 25 28.28 -15.43 -28.90
C ALA A 25 27.84 -16.68 -28.12
N ALA A 26 27.11 -16.39 -27.04
CA ALA A 26 26.07 -17.15 -26.34
C ALA A 26 26.10 -18.69 -26.34
N THR A 27 26.08 -19.24 -25.12
CA THR A 27 25.14 -20.30 -24.73
C THR A 27 24.55 -19.95 -23.36
N GLU A 28 23.23 -19.87 -23.30
CA GLU A 28 22.38 -19.30 -22.24
C GLU A 28 22.18 -20.21 -21.00
N GLU A 29 23.20 -20.93 -20.52
CA GLU A 29 23.00 -21.91 -19.43
C GLU A 29 23.91 -21.78 -18.19
N GLU A 30 24.85 -20.83 -18.14
CA GLU A 30 25.77 -20.70 -16.98
C GLU A 30 25.56 -19.46 -16.09
N GLN A 31 24.45 -18.71 -16.26
CA GLN A 31 24.16 -17.52 -15.45
C GLN A 31 23.13 -17.74 -14.32
N TYR A 32 22.89 -19.00 -13.91
CA TYR A 32 21.86 -19.32 -12.91
C TYR A 32 22.34 -20.00 -11.63
N ASN A 33 23.64 -20.16 -11.41
CA ASN A 33 24.16 -20.77 -10.18
C ASN A 33 25.30 -19.95 -9.58
N HIS A 34 25.01 -18.83 -8.92
CA HIS A 34 25.67 -18.47 -7.65
C HIS A 34 25.09 -17.20 -7.01
N LEU A 35 24.90 -17.27 -5.69
CA LEU A 35 24.45 -16.25 -4.74
C LEU A 35 22.94 -16.02 -4.61
N GLU A 36 22.27 -17.04 -4.05
CA GLU A 36 21.34 -16.82 -2.95
C GLU A 36 22.05 -16.08 -1.81
N GLU A 37 22.15 -14.76 -1.93
CA GLU A 37 22.07 -13.92 -0.74
C GLU A 37 20.57 -13.69 -0.55
N SER A 38 19.92 -14.65 0.11
CA SER A 38 18.56 -14.45 0.59
C SER A 38 18.55 -13.10 1.30
N ILE A 39 17.60 -12.24 0.94
CA ILE A 39 17.33 -11.02 1.70
C ILE A 39 17.28 -11.52 3.15
N PRO A 40 18.21 -11.09 4.04
CA PRO A 40 18.12 -11.50 5.43
C PRO A 40 16.69 -11.17 5.81
N ALA A 41 15.96 -12.18 6.31
CA ALA A 41 14.64 -11.96 6.86
C ALA A 41 14.75 -10.65 7.62
N ILE A 42 14.01 -9.63 7.19
CA ILE A 42 14.14 -8.29 7.73
C ILE A 42 13.66 -8.46 9.18
N THR A 43 14.60 -8.81 10.06
CA THR A 43 14.36 -9.11 11.48
C THR A 43 14.27 -7.81 12.27
N ASP A 44 14.66 -6.69 11.63
CA ASP A 44 14.30 -5.33 11.99
C ASP A 44 13.29 -4.79 10.97
N ILE A 45 12.14 -5.46 10.83
CA ILE A 45 10.92 -4.71 10.53
C ILE A 45 10.65 -4.01 11.85
N GLN A 46 10.87 -2.68 11.92
CA GLN A 46 10.18 -1.89 12.94
C GLN A 46 8.73 -2.34 12.87
N GLU A 47 8.20 -2.89 13.98
CA GLU A 47 6.79 -3.29 14.07
C GLU A 47 5.98 -2.23 13.33
N GLU A 48 5.13 -2.68 12.39
CA GLU A 48 4.16 -1.77 11.78
C GLU A 48 3.50 -1.04 12.94
N GLU A 49 3.68 0.28 13.01
CA GLU A 49 3.02 1.10 14.01
C GLU A 49 1.54 1.08 13.63
N VAL A 50 0.87 0.03 14.10
CA VAL A 50 -0.57 -0.10 14.05
C VAL A 50 -1.05 0.73 15.19
N THR A 51 -1.83 1.73 14.85
CA THR A 51 -2.37 2.61 15.86
C THR A 51 -3.85 2.28 15.98
N THR A 52 -4.23 1.97 17.21
CA THR A 52 -5.60 1.63 17.56
C THR A 52 -6.42 2.92 17.63
N VAL A 53 -7.66 2.86 17.15
CA VAL A 53 -8.59 3.99 17.18
C VAL A 53 -9.55 3.79 18.33
N ASP A 54 -9.67 4.79 19.20
CA ASP A 54 -10.70 4.85 20.22
C ASP A 54 -12.00 5.34 19.63
N ILE A 55 -13.04 4.54 19.71
CA ILE A 55 -14.32 4.85 19.11
C ILE A 55 -15.09 5.89 19.91
N GLU A 56 -15.05 5.85 21.23
CA GLU A 56 -15.77 6.83 22.07
C GLU A 56 -15.14 8.23 21.88
N SER A 57 -13.81 8.30 21.91
CA SER A 57 -13.10 9.54 21.59
C SER A 57 -13.34 10.00 20.15
N ALA A 58 -13.46 9.06 19.20
CA ALA A 58 -13.74 9.40 17.80
C ALA A 58 -15.15 9.97 17.60
N GLU A 59 -16.14 9.43 18.31
CA GLU A 59 -17.50 9.97 18.36
C GLU A 59 -17.48 11.39 18.92
N GLU A 60 -16.86 11.60 20.07
CA GLU A 60 -16.80 12.91 20.72
C GLU A 60 -16.09 13.95 19.85
N GLU A 61 -14.90 13.63 19.31
CA GLU A 61 -14.16 14.52 18.41
C GLU A 61 -14.96 14.86 17.14
N THR A 62 -15.71 13.90 16.61
CA THR A 62 -16.49 14.14 15.39
C THR A 62 -17.75 14.95 15.67
N ASN A 63 -18.47 14.68 16.77
CA ASN A 63 -19.62 15.49 17.19
C ASN A 63 -19.19 16.93 17.52
N GLU A 64 -18.04 17.11 18.17
CA GLU A 64 -17.48 18.45 18.44
C GLU A 64 -17.15 19.18 17.12
N PHE A 65 -16.58 18.46 16.14
CA PHE A 65 -16.25 19.02 14.83
C PHE A 65 -17.49 19.40 14.02
N VAL A 66 -18.52 18.54 13.99
CA VAL A 66 -19.77 18.76 13.26
C VAL A 66 -20.64 19.81 13.96
N GLY A 67 -20.50 19.97 15.28
CA GLY A 67 -21.24 20.92 16.11
C GLY A 67 -22.56 20.37 16.67
N GLU A 68 -22.86 19.11 16.39
CA GLU A 68 -24.08 18.40 16.81
C GLU A 68 -23.83 16.88 16.83
N ASP A 69 -24.81 16.11 17.34
CA ASP A 69 -24.75 14.66 17.32
C ASP A 69 -24.90 14.15 15.89
N ILE A 70 -23.88 13.45 15.37
CA ILE A 70 -23.84 12.96 13.99
C ILE A 70 -25.05 12.11 13.65
N GLU A 71 -25.56 11.31 14.59
CA GLU A 71 -26.71 10.42 14.33
C GLU A 71 -27.97 11.18 13.89
N ASP A 72 -28.07 12.48 14.22
CA ASP A 72 -29.20 13.32 13.84
C ASP A 72 -29.08 13.87 12.41
N SER A 73 -27.86 14.03 11.87
CA SER A 73 -27.57 14.54 10.51
C SER A 73 -26.99 13.49 9.55
N LEU A 74 -26.88 12.24 9.99
CA LEU A 74 -26.37 11.13 9.21
C LEU A 74 -27.40 10.60 8.20
N GLU A 75 -27.08 10.70 6.92
CA GLU A 75 -27.78 10.02 5.84
C GLU A 75 -26.91 8.90 5.26
N ILE A 76 -27.49 7.71 5.07
CA ILE A 76 -26.81 6.59 4.42
C ILE A 76 -27.68 6.07 3.28
N GLN A 77 -27.14 6.11 2.07
CA GLN A 77 -27.73 5.50 0.90
C GLN A 77 -26.80 4.47 0.29
N SER A 78 -27.37 3.57 -0.52
CA SER A 78 -26.55 2.56 -1.16
C SER A 78 -27.17 2.04 -2.44
N GLU A 79 -26.31 1.79 -3.41
CA GLU A 79 -26.63 1.16 -4.67
C GLU A 79 -25.71 -0.03 -4.95
N VAL A 80 -26.12 -0.87 -5.90
CA VAL A 80 -25.27 -1.94 -6.41
C VAL A 80 -25.16 -1.74 -7.91
N VAL A 81 -23.92 -1.60 -8.37
CA VAL A 81 -23.58 -1.48 -9.78
C VAL A 81 -22.69 -2.68 -10.13
N ASP A 82 -23.20 -3.54 -11.01
CA ASP A 82 -22.60 -4.85 -11.32
C ASP A 82 -22.41 -5.70 -10.03
N ASP A 83 -21.16 -6.04 -9.70
CA ASP A 83 -20.79 -6.78 -8.49
C ASP A 83 -20.18 -5.86 -7.42
N THR A 84 -20.31 -4.54 -7.55
CA THR A 84 -19.82 -3.56 -6.57
C THR A 84 -20.99 -2.90 -5.85
N ALA A 85 -21.03 -3.05 -4.53
CA ALA A 85 -21.89 -2.26 -3.66
C ALA A 85 -21.23 -0.91 -3.37
N VAL A 86 -21.93 0.17 -3.63
CA VAL A 86 -21.51 1.54 -3.29
C VAL A 86 -22.40 2.00 -2.16
N ILE A 87 -21.79 2.36 -1.03
CA ILE A 87 -22.46 2.90 0.15
C ILE A 87 -21.98 4.33 0.33
N GLU A 88 -22.91 5.28 0.29
CA GLU A 88 -22.64 6.70 0.49
C GLU A 88 -23.18 7.08 1.86
N THR A 89 -22.32 7.69 2.65
CA THR A 89 -22.61 8.25 3.97
C THR A 89 -22.38 9.75 3.88
N GLU A 90 -23.42 10.52 4.19
CA GLU A 90 -23.42 11.98 4.14
C GLU A 90 -23.76 12.53 5.52
N ILE A 91 -23.02 13.54 5.96
CA ILE A 91 -23.30 14.30 7.19
C ILE A 91 -23.31 15.77 6.80
N GLU A 92 -24.43 16.44 7.02
CA GLU A 92 -24.60 17.86 6.70
C GLU A 92 -25.01 18.62 7.97
N SER A 93 -24.18 19.56 8.40
CA SER A 93 -24.49 20.53 9.45
C SER A 93 -24.34 21.97 8.93
N GLU A 94 -24.54 22.97 9.80
CA GLU A 94 -24.48 24.39 9.38
C GLU A 94 -23.11 24.78 8.79
N ASP A 95 -22.01 24.25 9.35
CA ASP A 95 -20.64 24.69 9.04
C ASP A 95 -19.77 23.59 8.41
N VAL A 96 -20.25 22.35 8.40
CA VAL A 96 -19.48 21.17 7.99
C VAL A 96 -20.32 20.28 7.07
N HIS A 97 -19.69 19.83 5.99
CA HIS A 97 -20.24 18.83 5.11
C HIS A 97 -19.25 17.69 4.93
N ILE A 98 -19.69 16.44 5.16
CA ILE A 98 -18.84 15.25 5.07
C ILE A 98 -19.50 14.25 4.12
N ASP A 99 -18.82 13.97 3.02
CA ASP A 99 -19.19 12.93 2.06
C ASP A 99 -18.25 11.73 2.24
N SER A 100 -18.80 10.53 2.37
CA SER A 100 -18.00 9.31 2.42
C SER A 100 -18.57 8.22 1.53
N THR A 101 -17.77 7.74 0.59
CA THR A 101 -18.13 6.64 -0.31
C THR A 101 -17.32 5.39 0.05
N LEU A 102 -18.02 4.31 0.39
CA LEU A 102 -17.47 2.97 0.54
C LEU A 102 -17.82 2.13 -0.69
N GLU A 103 -16.81 1.65 -1.41
CA GLU A 103 -16.98 0.66 -2.48
C GLU A 103 -16.60 -0.74 -1.96
N LEU A 104 -17.53 -1.68 -2.04
CA LEU A 104 -17.36 -3.09 -1.68
C LEU A 104 -17.55 -3.97 -2.91
N ASP A 105 -16.50 -4.67 -3.32
CA ASP A 105 -16.61 -5.75 -4.32
C ASP A 105 -17.27 -6.98 -3.67
N LEU A 106 -18.46 -7.37 -4.13
CA LEU A 106 -19.24 -8.47 -3.57
C LEU A 106 -18.70 -9.85 -3.97
N GLU A 107 -17.92 -9.94 -5.05
CA GLU A 107 -17.27 -11.18 -5.45
C GLU A 107 -16.02 -11.39 -4.57
N SER A 108 -15.24 -10.32 -4.45
CA SER A 108 -13.87 -10.33 -3.97
C SER A 108 -13.69 -9.89 -2.51
N SER A 109 -14.70 -9.22 -1.95
CA SER A 109 -14.69 -8.54 -0.65
C SER A 109 -13.61 -7.47 -0.51
N ALA A 110 -13.07 -6.96 -1.62
CA ALA A 110 -12.21 -5.79 -1.58
C ALA A 110 -13.05 -4.58 -1.19
N MET A 111 -12.57 -3.80 -0.22
CA MET A 111 -13.29 -2.66 0.31
C MET A 111 -12.37 -1.43 0.34
N THR A 112 -12.86 -0.33 -0.20
CA THR A 112 -12.18 0.97 -0.16
C THR A 112 -13.14 2.03 0.35
N VAL A 113 -12.63 2.98 1.12
CA VAL A 113 -13.38 4.14 1.57
C VAL A 113 -12.69 5.41 1.08
N GLU A 114 -13.47 6.36 0.59
CA GLU A 114 -13.04 7.73 0.30
C GLU A 114 -13.96 8.67 1.06
N THR A 115 -13.38 9.59 1.83
CA THR A 115 -14.09 10.57 2.64
C THR A 115 -13.59 11.97 2.28
N GLU A 116 -14.50 12.86 1.88
CA GLU A 116 -14.25 14.28 1.66
C GLU A 116 -14.91 15.08 2.79
N LEU A 117 -14.12 15.94 3.44
CA LEU A 117 -14.59 16.88 4.45
C LEU A 117 -14.51 18.27 3.86
N GLU A 118 -15.62 19.01 3.87
CA GLU A 118 -15.70 20.42 3.52
C GLU A 118 -16.05 21.24 4.76
N ILE A 119 -15.22 22.23 5.06
CA ILE A 119 -15.40 23.16 6.18
C ILE A 119 -15.87 24.53 5.69
N GLU A 120 -16.41 25.36 6.60
CA GLU A 120 -17.02 26.67 6.37
C GLU A 120 -16.25 27.64 5.42
N ASP A 121 -14.93 27.53 5.31
CA ASP A 121 -14.09 28.34 4.41
C ASP A 121 -13.98 27.80 2.97
N GLY A 122 -14.69 26.71 2.65
CA GLY A 122 -14.66 25.99 1.37
C GLY A 122 -13.41 25.13 1.18
N GLN A 123 -12.58 24.96 2.22
CA GLN A 123 -11.45 24.03 2.18
C GLN A 123 -11.96 22.59 2.23
N LYS A 124 -11.54 21.80 1.23
CA LYS A 124 -11.81 20.37 1.15
C LYS A 124 -10.59 19.57 1.57
N VAL A 125 -10.80 18.58 2.44
CA VAL A 125 -9.79 17.60 2.84
C VAL A 125 -10.30 16.21 2.49
N SER A 126 -9.55 15.46 1.68
CA SER A 126 -9.92 14.11 1.30
C SER A 126 -9.03 13.07 1.98
N LYS A 127 -9.63 12.00 2.49
CA LYS A 127 -8.98 10.82 3.05
C LYS A 127 -9.47 9.56 2.38
N SER A 128 -8.55 8.65 2.08
CA SER A 128 -8.88 7.41 1.39
C SER A 128 -8.20 6.25 2.09
N PHE A 129 -8.92 5.14 2.25
CA PHE A 129 -8.46 3.97 2.97
C PHE A 129 -8.73 2.68 2.19
N ASP A 130 -7.74 1.78 2.18
CA ASP A 130 -7.99 0.36 1.89
C ASP A 130 -8.45 -0.31 3.19
N VAL A 131 -9.58 -1.03 3.16
CA VAL A 131 -10.22 -1.60 4.37
C VAL A 131 -10.13 -3.13 4.36
N SER A 132 -9.68 -3.69 5.48
CA SER A 132 -9.65 -5.13 5.73
C SER A 132 -10.39 -5.47 7.02
N VAL A 133 -11.63 -5.95 6.90
CA VAL A 133 -12.41 -6.45 8.04
C VAL A 133 -11.90 -7.83 8.45
N THR A 134 -11.34 -7.94 9.65
CA THR A 134 -10.72 -9.17 10.16
C THR A 134 -11.68 -10.01 10.98
N GLU A 135 -12.57 -9.38 11.74
CA GLU A 135 -13.53 -10.04 12.61
C GLU A 135 -14.88 -9.32 12.57
N VAL A 136 -15.97 -10.08 12.71
CA VAL A 136 -17.34 -9.58 12.78
C VAL A 136 -18.12 -10.46 13.75
N ASN A 137 -18.64 -9.88 14.82
CA ASN A 137 -19.40 -10.53 15.88
C ASN A 137 -20.73 -9.81 16.08
N GLY A 138 -21.73 -10.16 15.28
CA GLY A 138 -23.00 -9.43 15.29
C GLY A 138 -22.87 -8.09 14.58
N GLU A 139 -23.10 -7.00 15.32
CA GLU A 139 -22.89 -5.62 14.83
C GLU A 139 -21.46 -5.13 15.09
N ASP A 140 -20.73 -5.82 15.99
CA ASP A 140 -19.35 -5.50 16.30
C ASP A 140 -18.36 -6.03 15.27
N PHE A 141 -17.27 -5.30 15.03
CA PHE A 141 -16.23 -5.71 14.10
C PHE A 141 -14.84 -5.16 14.47
N THR A 142 -13.83 -5.86 13.94
CA THR A 142 -12.46 -5.35 13.88
C THR A 142 -12.06 -5.16 12.44
N ALA A 143 -11.52 -3.99 12.11
CA ALA A 143 -11.05 -3.65 10.77
C ALA A 143 -9.70 -2.93 10.81
N LYS A 144 -8.90 -3.16 9.77
CA LYS A 144 -7.70 -2.39 9.49
C LYS A 144 -7.95 -1.46 8.32
N LEU A 145 -7.83 -0.17 8.56
CA LEU A 145 -7.92 0.88 7.55
C LEU A 145 -6.50 1.33 7.23
N THR A 146 -6.10 1.26 5.97
CA THR A 146 -4.76 1.69 5.53
C THR A 146 -4.90 2.96 4.72
N ASP A 147 -4.43 4.11 5.25
CA ASP A 147 -4.46 5.39 4.54
C ASP A 147 -3.72 5.22 3.20
N THR A 148 -4.38 5.54 2.09
CA THR A 148 -3.82 5.28 0.76
C THR A 148 -2.79 6.33 0.35
N GLU A 149 -2.75 7.48 1.00
CA GLU A 149 -1.73 8.50 0.76
C GLU A 149 -0.48 8.23 1.60
N THR A 150 -0.65 7.93 2.88
CA THR A 150 0.46 7.74 3.80
C THR A 150 0.87 6.26 3.87
N GLY A 151 -0.06 5.32 3.91
CA GLY A 151 0.20 3.92 4.19
C GLY A 151 0.23 3.58 5.68
N GLU A 152 -0.19 4.53 6.53
CA GLU A 152 -0.45 4.27 7.96
C GLU A 152 -1.64 3.33 8.14
N ILE A 153 -1.55 2.46 9.14
CA ILE A 153 -2.57 1.44 9.43
C ILE A 153 -3.25 1.80 10.74
N TYR A 154 -4.57 1.89 10.66
CA TYR A 154 -5.47 2.24 11.74
C TYR A 154 -6.30 1.01 12.06
N GLU A 155 -6.21 0.52 13.29
CA GLU A 155 -7.01 -0.61 13.75
C GLU A 155 -8.23 -0.10 14.50
N VAL A 156 -9.41 -0.40 13.96
CA VAL A 156 -10.70 -0.04 14.54
C VAL A 156 -11.28 -1.31 15.12
N ASN A 157 -11.57 -1.29 16.42
CA ASN A 157 -12.26 -2.37 17.12
C ASN A 157 -13.48 -1.78 17.81
N THR A 158 -14.68 -2.15 17.39
CA THR A 158 -15.93 -1.63 17.97
C THR A 158 -16.18 -2.05 19.42
N GLU A 159 -15.43 -3.03 19.93
CA GLU A 159 -15.55 -3.48 21.33
C GLU A 159 -14.53 -2.81 22.27
N GLU A 160 -13.50 -2.13 21.76
CA GLU A 160 -12.38 -1.63 22.56
C GLU A 160 -12.25 -0.09 22.53
N VAL A 161 -11.88 0.46 23.68
CA VAL A 161 -11.54 1.88 23.89
C VAL A 161 -10.01 2.01 23.86
N SER A 162 -9.46 2.92 23.04
CA SER A 162 -8.00 3.14 22.95
C SER A 162 -7.61 4.63 23.15
N ALA A 163 -6.54 5.18 22.58
CA ALA A 163 -6.13 6.57 22.88
C ALA A 163 -5.77 7.42 21.64
N SER A 164 -6.35 8.62 21.60
CA SER A 164 -6.04 9.89 20.88
C SER A 164 -5.16 9.87 19.61
N TRP A 165 -5.70 10.43 18.51
CA TRP A 165 -5.03 10.66 17.22
C TRP A 165 -5.28 12.10 16.69
N TYR A 166 -4.68 12.46 15.55
CA TYR A 166 -4.97 13.66 14.76
C TYR A 166 -6.47 13.79 14.35
N PRO A 167 -7.15 14.92 14.64
CA PRO A 167 -8.62 15.02 14.59
C PRO A 167 -9.26 14.65 13.25
N LEU A 168 -8.70 15.12 12.12
CA LEU A 168 -9.31 14.91 10.80
C LEU A 168 -9.31 13.44 10.34
N VAL A 169 -8.29 12.68 10.74
CA VAL A 169 -8.22 11.26 10.37
C VAL A 169 -9.22 10.46 11.20
N VAL A 170 -9.38 10.83 12.47
CA VAL A 170 -10.37 10.25 13.38
C VAL A 170 -11.77 10.42 12.82
N ILE A 171 -12.12 11.63 12.37
CA ILE A 171 -13.42 11.92 11.74
C ILE A 171 -13.66 11.02 10.52
N ALA A 172 -12.69 10.93 9.61
CA ALA A 172 -12.84 10.10 8.41
C ALA A 172 -13.02 8.61 8.75
N ILE A 173 -12.27 8.10 9.74
CA ILE A 173 -12.40 6.72 10.22
C ILE A 173 -13.75 6.49 10.90
N HIS A 174 -14.22 7.46 11.67
CA HIS A 174 -15.50 7.42 12.34
C HIS A 174 -16.65 7.35 11.32
N VAL A 175 -16.59 8.15 10.26
CA VAL A 175 -17.58 8.12 9.16
C VAL A 175 -17.49 6.80 8.38
N ALA A 176 -16.27 6.32 8.10
CA ALA A 176 -16.03 5.02 7.45
C ALA A 176 -16.66 3.87 8.24
N ARG A 177 -16.64 3.94 9.57
CA ARG A 177 -17.28 2.95 10.47
C ARG A 177 -18.76 2.79 10.14
N TYR A 178 -19.52 3.87 9.96
CA TYR A 178 -20.95 3.79 9.62
C TYR A 178 -21.19 3.06 8.30
N GLY A 179 -20.38 3.33 7.27
CA GLY A 179 -20.43 2.62 5.99
C GLY A 179 -20.13 1.13 6.14
N ILE A 180 -19.11 0.77 6.93
CA ILE A 180 -18.72 -0.63 7.19
C ILE A 180 -19.83 -1.36 7.96
N THR A 181 -20.38 -0.74 9.01
CA THR A 181 -21.51 -1.27 9.78
C THR A 181 -22.71 -1.51 8.89
N TYR A 182 -23.05 -0.55 8.02
CA TYR A 182 -24.12 -0.70 7.05
C TYR A 182 -23.86 -1.85 6.08
N ALA A 183 -22.63 -1.97 5.56
CA ALA A 183 -22.24 -3.04 4.66
C ALA A 183 -22.35 -4.43 5.31
N ILE A 184 -21.91 -4.57 6.57
CA ILE A 184 -22.08 -5.79 7.38
C ILE A 184 -23.56 -6.14 7.52
N LYS A 185 -24.38 -5.15 7.88
CA LYS A 185 -25.82 -5.34 8.12
C LYS A 185 -26.57 -5.74 6.84
N LYS A 186 -26.24 -5.12 5.71
CA LYS A 186 -26.95 -5.30 4.44
C LYS A 186 -26.48 -6.50 3.64
N TYR A 187 -25.17 -6.68 3.50
CA TYR A 187 -24.57 -7.71 2.64
C TYR A 187 -24.05 -8.93 3.43
N GLY A 188 -23.97 -8.81 4.76
CA GLY A 188 -23.61 -9.89 5.67
C GLY A 188 -22.11 -10.08 5.84
N LYS A 189 -21.74 -10.69 6.97
CA LYS A 189 -20.34 -11.03 7.33
C LYS A 189 -19.55 -11.65 6.18
N SER A 190 -20.14 -12.62 5.46
CA SER A 190 -19.46 -13.29 4.36
C SER A 190 -19.07 -12.34 3.23
N ALA A 191 -19.85 -11.29 2.94
CA ALA A 191 -19.53 -10.36 1.86
C ALA A 191 -18.36 -9.43 2.23
N VAL A 192 -18.18 -9.10 3.51
CA VAL A 192 -17.14 -8.16 3.95
C VAL A 192 -15.88 -8.84 4.51
N THR A 193 -15.98 -10.10 4.96
CA THR A 193 -14.86 -10.86 5.54
C THR A 193 -14.27 -11.92 4.62
N LYS A 194 -14.90 -12.20 3.47
CA LYS A 194 -14.42 -13.24 2.54
C LYS A 194 -13.19 -12.72 1.84
N ALA A 195 -12.07 -12.83 2.53
CA ALA A 195 -10.76 -12.45 2.04
C ALA A 195 -10.51 -13.03 0.65
N THR A 196 -10.79 -12.25 -0.40
CA THR A 196 -10.16 -12.41 -1.69
C THR A 196 -9.31 -11.17 -1.95
N SER A 197 -8.24 -11.06 -1.15
CA SER A 197 -6.99 -10.88 -1.86
C SER A 197 -6.82 -12.13 -2.72
N LYS A 198 -6.26 -12.02 -3.92
CA LYS A 198 -5.82 -13.18 -4.72
C LYS A 198 -4.97 -14.21 -3.91
N TYR A 199 -4.63 -13.90 -2.66
CA TYR A 199 -4.13 -14.78 -1.62
C TYR A 199 -5.20 -15.06 -0.54
N GLY A 200 -6.15 -15.93 -0.87
CA GLY A 200 -7.27 -16.29 0.00
C GLY A 200 -6.87 -16.82 1.38
N LYS A 201 -7.76 -16.63 2.37
CA LYS A 201 -7.79 -17.27 3.71
C LYS A 201 -6.42 -17.59 4.34
N LYS A 202 -5.48 -16.64 4.25
CA LYS A 202 -4.18 -16.53 4.97
C LYS A 202 -3.36 -15.33 4.46
N ALA A 203 -4.00 -14.22 4.11
CA ALA A 203 -3.30 -12.94 4.05
C ALA A 203 -3.09 -12.43 5.49
N THR A 204 -2.23 -13.13 6.26
CA THR A 204 -1.61 -12.50 7.42
C THR A 204 -0.54 -11.54 6.91
N ALA A 205 -0.05 -10.60 7.73
CA ALA A 205 1.10 -9.74 7.40
C ALA A 205 2.27 -10.52 6.74
N ASN A 206 2.40 -11.83 7.00
CA ASN A 206 3.38 -12.72 6.36
C ASN A 206 3.18 -13.03 4.86
N THR A 207 2.00 -12.82 4.29
CA THR A 207 1.73 -13.04 2.85
C THR A 207 1.94 -11.76 2.04
N LEU A 208 1.61 -10.59 2.60
CA LEU A 208 2.06 -9.31 2.05
C LEU A 208 3.59 -9.17 2.14
N LYS A 209 4.21 -9.70 3.21
CA LYS A 209 5.67 -9.87 3.31
C LYS A 209 6.29 -10.74 2.22
N LYS A 210 5.55 -11.54 1.43
CA LYS A 210 6.11 -12.31 0.31
C LYS A 210 6.27 -11.48 -0.97
N VAL A 211 5.47 -10.43 -1.14
CA VAL A 211 5.63 -9.49 -2.25
C VAL A 211 6.79 -8.56 -1.90
N GLN A 212 7.96 -8.86 -2.44
CA GLN A 212 9.19 -8.13 -2.16
C GLN A 212 9.91 -7.78 -3.45
N PHE A 213 10.87 -6.87 -3.36
CA PHE A 213 11.87 -6.72 -4.41
C PHE A 213 12.72 -7.99 -4.49
N ALA A 214 13.30 -8.24 -5.67
CA ALA A 214 14.13 -9.42 -5.89
C ALA A 214 15.35 -9.52 -4.95
N SER A 215 15.85 -8.37 -4.45
CA SER A 215 16.94 -8.31 -3.49
C SER A 215 16.95 -6.97 -2.74
N LYS A 216 17.65 -6.90 -1.60
CA LYS A 216 17.86 -5.64 -0.86
C LYS A 216 18.53 -4.57 -1.73
N SER A 217 19.53 -4.93 -2.52
CA SER A 217 20.21 -4.00 -3.44
C SER A 217 19.25 -3.42 -4.48
N THR A 218 18.33 -4.25 -5.00
CA THR A 218 17.28 -3.81 -5.92
C THR A 218 16.32 -2.83 -5.24
N PHE A 219 15.88 -3.17 -4.02
CA PHE A 219 15.03 -2.30 -3.21
C PHE A 219 15.68 -0.94 -2.90
N ASP A 220 16.90 -0.95 -2.38
CA ASP A 220 17.66 0.26 -2.03
C ASP A 220 17.87 1.17 -3.26
N ARG A 221 18.12 0.57 -4.43
CA ARG A 221 18.23 1.31 -5.70
C ARG A 221 16.90 1.99 -6.05
N HIS A 222 15.80 1.25 -6.10
CA HIS A 222 14.51 1.83 -6.48
C HIS A 222 14.03 2.87 -5.47
N TRP A 223 14.25 2.66 -4.17
CA TRP A 223 13.99 3.69 -3.16
C TRP A 223 14.78 4.96 -3.44
N ARG A 224 16.11 4.85 -3.66
CA ARG A 224 16.96 6.02 -3.93
C ARG A 224 16.50 6.78 -5.18
N ASP A 225 16.10 6.07 -6.21
CA ASP A 225 15.73 6.64 -7.50
C ASP A 225 14.35 7.34 -7.44
N HIS A 226 13.42 6.85 -6.61
CA HIS A 226 12.04 7.33 -6.57
C HIS A 226 11.62 8.09 -5.31
N LYS A 227 12.41 8.10 -4.22
CA LYS A 227 12.03 8.74 -2.95
C LYS A 227 11.54 10.17 -3.06
N ASN A 228 12.02 10.94 -4.03
CA ASN A 228 11.62 12.33 -4.23
C ASN A 228 10.18 12.46 -4.74
N GLU A 229 9.60 11.39 -5.29
CA GLU A 229 8.21 11.29 -5.72
C GLU A 229 7.25 10.97 -4.56
N PHE A 230 7.81 10.61 -3.39
CA PHE A 230 7.09 10.24 -2.17
C PHE A 230 7.56 11.09 -0.98
N PRO A 231 7.25 12.40 -0.94
CA PRO A 231 7.60 13.25 0.20
C PRO A 231 7.09 12.66 1.52
N GLY A 232 7.94 12.64 2.54
CA GLY A 232 7.59 12.11 3.88
C GLY A 232 7.64 10.58 4.01
N TYR A 233 7.88 9.84 2.93
CA TYR A 233 8.02 8.39 3.04
C TYR A 233 9.38 8.00 3.65
N THR A 234 9.35 6.96 4.49
CA THR A 234 10.55 6.19 4.82
C THR A 234 10.73 5.08 3.78
N GLN A 235 11.92 4.48 3.75
CA GLN A 235 12.17 3.32 2.87
C GLN A 235 11.20 2.16 3.16
N SER A 236 10.87 1.93 4.45
CA SER A 236 9.89 0.94 4.87
C SER A 236 8.49 1.28 4.34
N LYS A 237 8.04 2.53 4.53
CA LYS A 237 6.74 3.04 4.06
C LYS A 237 6.56 2.85 2.54
N TYR A 238 7.63 3.07 1.78
CA TYR A 238 7.66 2.81 0.34
C TYR A 238 7.49 1.31 -0.02
N LEU A 239 8.08 0.39 0.74
CA LEU A 239 7.87 -1.06 0.55
C LEU A 239 6.44 -1.47 0.90
N THR A 240 5.93 -1.03 2.05
CA THR A 240 4.56 -1.30 2.49
C THR A 240 3.56 -0.78 1.47
N ARG A 241 3.78 0.42 0.91
CA ARG A 241 2.93 0.96 -0.16
C ARG A 241 2.95 0.11 -1.43
N ALA A 242 4.11 -0.39 -1.83
CA ALA A 242 4.23 -1.28 -2.98
C ALA A 242 3.50 -2.62 -2.75
N GLN A 243 3.56 -3.14 -1.53
CA GLN A 243 2.85 -4.36 -1.12
C GLN A 243 1.34 -4.14 -1.07
N ALA A 244 0.89 -2.99 -0.56
CA ALA A 244 -0.52 -2.61 -0.54
C ALA A 244 -1.09 -2.57 -1.97
N ILE A 245 -0.47 -1.79 -2.87
CA ILE A 245 -0.91 -1.71 -4.28
C ILE A 245 -0.89 -3.10 -4.95
N ALA A 246 0.05 -3.98 -4.60
CA ALA A 246 0.09 -5.35 -5.11
C ALA A 246 -1.17 -6.14 -4.70
N GLY A 247 -1.61 -5.98 -3.45
CA GLY A 247 -2.79 -6.63 -2.88
C GLY A 247 -4.13 -6.02 -3.32
N THR A 248 -4.17 -4.71 -3.61
CA THR A 248 -5.42 -3.98 -3.89
C THR A 248 -5.96 -4.26 -5.31
N THR A 249 -7.28 -4.46 -5.39
CA THR A 249 -8.08 -4.49 -6.62
C THR A 249 -9.30 -3.60 -6.40
N GLY A 250 -9.61 -2.72 -7.34
CA GLY A 250 -10.73 -1.79 -7.22
C GLY A 250 -10.78 -0.80 -8.37
N LYS A 251 -11.86 -0.01 -8.45
CA LYS A 251 -12.12 0.95 -9.53
C LYS A 251 -11.00 1.96 -9.75
N HIS A 252 -10.25 2.27 -8.70
CA HIS A 252 -9.14 3.22 -8.70
C HIS A 252 -7.80 2.61 -9.12
N ILE A 253 -7.69 1.27 -9.12
CA ILE A 253 -6.48 0.53 -9.51
C ILE A 253 -6.66 -0.09 -10.90
N LEU A 254 -6.03 0.50 -11.92
CA LEU A 254 -5.99 -0.08 -13.26
C LEU A 254 -4.92 -1.16 -13.34
N THR A 255 -5.30 -2.36 -13.80
CA THR A 255 -4.36 -3.48 -13.96
C THR A 255 -4.12 -3.81 -15.43
N LYS A 256 -2.86 -4.01 -15.82
CA LYS A 256 -2.46 -4.42 -17.18
C LYS A 256 -1.39 -5.52 -17.10
N LYS A 257 -1.48 -6.55 -17.95
CA LYS A 257 -0.43 -7.55 -18.11
C LYS A 257 0.33 -7.32 -19.41
N ARG A 258 1.66 -7.20 -19.35
CA ARG A 258 2.53 -7.09 -20.53
C ARG A 258 2.81 -8.47 -21.14
N ALA A 259 3.25 -8.47 -22.39
CA ALA A 259 3.60 -9.70 -23.13
C ALA A 259 4.74 -10.51 -22.45
N ASN A 260 5.65 -9.84 -21.74
CA ASN A 260 6.73 -10.48 -20.99
C ASN A 260 6.27 -11.11 -19.65
N GLY A 261 4.98 -10.98 -19.32
CA GLY A 261 4.39 -11.51 -18.09
C GLY A 261 4.37 -10.54 -16.91
N ASP A 262 4.94 -9.34 -17.04
CA ASP A 262 4.87 -8.33 -16.00
C ASP A 262 3.43 -7.87 -15.77
N ILE A 263 3.09 -7.56 -14.53
CA ILE A 263 1.80 -7.05 -14.08
C ILE A 263 1.98 -5.61 -13.64
N LEU A 264 1.23 -4.70 -14.25
CA LEU A 264 1.24 -3.28 -13.92
C LEU A 264 -0.04 -2.97 -13.16
N LYS A 265 0.09 -2.27 -12.05
CA LYS A 265 -1.02 -1.72 -11.27
C LYS A 265 -0.84 -0.23 -11.12
N TYR A 266 -1.81 0.54 -11.60
CA TYR A 266 -1.78 1.99 -11.60
C TYR A 266 -2.91 2.55 -10.74
N ASN A 267 -2.56 3.24 -9.66
CA ASN A 267 -3.51 3.99 -8.84
C ASN A 267 -3.80 5.33 -9.52
N LYS A 268 -5.06 5.50 -9.94
CA LYS A 268 -5.53 6.71 -10.63
C LYS A 268 -5.50 7.94 -9.74
N ASP A 269 -5.60 7.80 -8.42
CA ASP A 269 -5.79 8.93 -7.50
C ASP A 269 -4.45 9.50 -7.08
N THR A 270 -3.53 8.63 -6.70
CA THR A 270 -2.19 8.99 -6.21
C THR A 270 -1.14 9.10 -7.32
N ASN A 271 -1.50 8.75 -8.56
CA ASN A 271 -0.59 8.64 -9.70
C ASN A 271 0.54 7.64 -9.43
N GLU A 272 0.29 6.54 -8.73
CA GLU A 272 1.31 5.52 -8.42
C GLU A 272 1.24 4.38 -9.41
N LEU A 273 2.39 3.94 -9.92
CA LEU A 273 2.54 2.79 -10.79
C LEU A 273 3.44 1.75 -10.14
N LEU A 274 2.84 0.62 -9.78
CA LEU A 274 3.53 -0.59 -9.38
C LEU A 274 3.75 -1.49 -10.59
N ILE A 275 4.94 -2.07 -10.69
CA ILE A 275 5.27 -3.12 -11.65
C ILE A 275 5.72 -4.36 -10.88
N LEU A 276 5.03 -5.47 -11.11
CA LEU A 276 5.37 -6.80 -10.61
C LEU A 276 5.83 -7.67 -11.78
N ASP A 277 6.66 -8.67 -11.51
CA ASP A 277 6.91 -9.74 -12.46
C ASP A 277 5.79 -10.81 -12.42
N LYS A 278 5.93 -11.86 -13.23
CA LYS A 278 4.95 -12.95 -13.32
C LYS A 278 4.78 -13.77 -12.03
N ASN A 279 5.69 -13.64 -11.07
CA ASN A 279 5.72 -14.33 -9.78
C ASN A 279 5.38 -13.38 -8.62
N ASP A 280 4.80 -12.22 -8.92
CA ASP A 280 4.45 -11.17 -7.96
C ASP A 280 5.68 -10.57 -7.22
N VAL A 281 6.88 -10.61 -7.82
CA VAL A 281 8.07 -9.91 -7.32
C VAL A 281 8.05 -8.45 -7.75
N ILE A 282 8.25 -7.52 -6.82
CA ILE A 282 8.27 -6.07 -7.09
C ILE A 282 9.46 -5.73 -7.98
N ARG A 283 9.17 -5.18 -9.17
CA ARG A 283 10.17 -4.55 -10.02
C ARG A 283 10.40 -3.09 -9.65
N THR A 284 9.34 -2.34 -9.40
CA THR A 284 9.42 -0.91 -9.02
C THR A 284 8.05 -0.39 -8.57
N LEU A 285 8.05 0.66 -7.75
CA LEU A 285 6.92 1.54 -7.46
C LEU A 285 7.37 2.98 -7.75
N PHE A 286 6.61 3.75 -8.51
CA PHE A 286 6.97 5.14 -8.80
C PHE A 286 5.75 5.95 -9.24
N LYS A 287 5.85 7.29 -9.20
CA LYS A 287 4.81 8.19 -9.72
C LYS A 287 5.17 8.70 -11.12
N PRO A 288 4.65 8.09 -12.21
CA PRO A 288 5.05 8.47 -13.56
C PRO A 288 4.77 9.95 -13.85
N LYS A 289 5.77 10.63 -14.42
CA LYS A 289 5.68 12.06 -14.80
C LYS A 289 5.28 12.98 -13.65
N HIS A 290 5.57 12.59 -12.40
CA HIS A 290 5.37 13.42 -11.21
C HIS A 290 5.98 14.83 -11.40
N PRO A 291 5.28 15.90 -10.96
CA PRO A 291 3.99 15.88 -10.25
C PRO A 291 2.74 15.85 -11.16
N ASN A 292 2.87 15.69 -12.48
CA ASN A 292 1.73 15.77 -13.40
C ASN A 292 0.97 14.44 -13.53
N LYS A 293 -0.11 14.30 -12.75
CA LYS A 293 -1.02 13.13 -12.72
C LYS A 293 -1.60 12.76 -14.09
N SER A 294 -2.08 13.74 -14.87
CA SER A 294 -2.63 13.48 -16.21
C SER A 294 -1.59 12.86 -17.15
N LYS A 295 -0.35 13.38 -17.15
CA LYS A 295 0.76 12.82 -17.94
C LYS A 295 1.20 11.44 -17.42
N GLY A 296 1.03 11.17 -16.13
CA GLY A 296 1.26 9.85 -15.54
C GLY A 296 0.26 8.81 -16.02
N TYR A 297 -1.02 9.17 -16.10
CA TYR A 297 -2.04 8.31 -16.69
C TYR A 297 -1.77 8.00 -18.17
N GLU A 298 -1.38 9.01 -18.96
CA GLU A 298 -0.95 8.81 -20.35
C GLU A 298 0.31 7.94 -20.48
N TYR A 299 1.22 8.00 -19.49
CA TYR A 299 2.35 7.09 -19.42
C TYR A 299 1.91 5.65 -19.24
N PHE A 300 0.98 5.38 -18.30
CA PHE A 300 0.43 4.03 -18.05
C PHE A 300 -0.30 3.46 -19.27
N LYS A 301 -1.12 4.27 -19.95
CA LYS A 301 -1.85 3.83 -21.15
C LYS A 301 -0.92 3.31 -22.25
N ARG A 302 0.27 3.91 -22.40
CA ARG A 302 1.29 3.52 -23.38
C ARG A 302 2.12 2.28 -23.03
N GLN A 303 2.03 1.80 -21.78
CA GLN A 303 2.79 0.63 -21.32
C GLN A 303 2.29 -0.70 -21.88
#